data_AF-A0A7S0WVY6-F1
#
_entry.id   AF-A0A7S0WVY6-F1
#
_cell.length_a   1.000
_cell.length_b   1.000
_cell.length_c   1.000
_cell.angle_alpha   90.00
_cell.angle_beta   90.00
_cell.angle_gamma   90.00
#
_symmetry.space_group_name_H-M   'P 1'
#
loop_
_entity.id
_entity.type
_entity.pdbx_description
1 polymer ?
#
loop_
_entity_poly.entity_id
_entity_poly.type
_entity_poly.pdbx_seq_one_letter_code
_entity_poly.pdbx_strand_id
1 'polypeptide(L)'
;LYALLRTRLLPDQEARARLNLGRLLLLHTRNPKDAQQALQRAKHLASTMLGQYTLKCEIACQLAQYHKTQAETSYQVQAYTDALQACEAGMDSSERPQLLRWVGHVHMCLAEVHSAGGDKARALAAVDEGVRACGQ
;
A
#
# COMPACT_ATOMS: atom_id res chain seq x y z
N LEU A 1 -1.71 18.87 12.28
CA LEU A 1 -1.34 18.30 10.96
C LEU A 1 -1.31 19.34 9.84
N TYR A 2 -2.31 20.22 9.71
CA TYR A 2 -2.31 21.28 8.66
C TYR A 2 -1.13 22.28 8.74
N ALA A 3 -0.58 22.56 9.93
CA ALA A 3 0.51 23.53 10.10
C ALA A 3 1.89 23.05 9.56
N LEU A 4 2.15 21.74 9.53
CA LEU A 4 3.42 21.17 9.05
C LEU A 4 3.54 21.11 7.52
N LEU A 5 2.41 21.24 6.80
CA LEU A 5 2.40 21.25 5.33
C LEU A 5 2.78 22.62 4.73
N ARG A 6 2.98 23.65 5.56
CA ARG A 6 3.43 24.99 5.13
C ARG A 6 4.94 25.21 5.28
N THR A 7 5.63 24.35 6.02
CA THR A 7 7.10 24.26 6.00
C THR A 7 7.54 23.46 4.78
N ARG A 8 8.60 23.88 4.07
CA ARG A 8 9.17 23.08 2.97
C ARG A 8 9.71 21.76 3.54
N LEU A 9 8.89 20.72 3.45
CA LEU A 9 9.29 19.36 3.79
C LEU A 9 10.12 18.77 2.67
N LEU A 10 11.04 17.88 3.01
CA LEU A 10 11.69 17.02 2.02
C LEU A 10 10.64 16.10 1.38
N PRO A 11 10.83 15.64 0.13
CA PRO A 11 9.84 14.81 -0.57
C PRO A 11 9.42 13.54 0.20
N ASP A 12 10.35 12.90 0.90
CA ASP A 12 10.09 11.71 1.73
C ASP A 12 9.22 12.04 2.94
N GLN A 13 9.49 13.17 3.59
CA GLN A 13 8.74 13.67 4.74
C GLN A 13 7.32 14.10 4.32
N GLU A 14 7.18 14.78 3.18
CA GLU A 14 5.86 15.12 2.65
C GLU A 14 5.08 13.85 2.29
N ALA A 15 5.69 12.88 1.61
CA ALA A 15 5.03 11.63 1.26
C ALA A 15 4.52 10.87 2.51
N ARG A 16 5.34 10.77 3.56
CA ARG A 16 4.95 10.16 4.85
C ARG A 16 3.85 10.94 5.55
N ALA A 17 3.93 12.27 5.58
CA ALA A 17 2.89 13.11 6.18
C ALA A 17 1.54 12.93 5.46
N ARG A 18 1.56 12.83 4.13
CA ARG A 18 0.37 12.60 3.30
C ARG A 18 -0.22 11.21 3.49
N LEU A 19 0.63 10.19 3.58
CA LEU A 19 0.23 8.83 3.91
C LEU A 19 -0.49 8.79 5.26
N ASN A 20 0.11 9.38 6.29
CA ASN A 20 -0.47 9.44 7.64
C ASN A 20 -1.79 10.20 7.66
N LEU A 21 -1.88 11.33 6.94
CA LEU A 21 -3.12 12.07 6.78
C LEU A 21 -4.21 11.21 6.12
N GLY A 22 -3.89 10.55 5.00
CA GLY A 22 -4.82 9.67 4.29
C GLY A 22 -5.36 8.54 5.18
N ARG A 23 -4.46 7.89 5.93
CA ARG A 23 -4.82 6.84 6.90
C ARG A 23 -5.74 7.35 7.99
N LEU A 24 -5.45 8.50 8.58
CA LEU A 24 -6.30 9.11 9.61
C LEU A 24 -7.68 9.48 9.07
N LEU A 25 -7.75 10.01 7.84
CA LEU A 25 -9.00 10.39 7.20
C LEU A 25 -9.89 9.17 6.89
N LEU A 26 -9.28 8.06 6.49
CA LEU A 26 -9.97 6.78 6.30
C LEU A 26 -10.53 6.21 7.60
N LEU A 27 -9.70 6.15 8.65
CA LEU A 27 -10.05 5.45 9.88
C LEU A 27 -10.98 6.25 10.80
N HIS A 28 -10.90 7.59 10.78
CA HIS A 28 -11.50 8.39 11.85
C HIS A 28 -12.47 9.48 11.41
N THR A 29 -12.44 9.96 10.16
CA THR A 29 -13.20 11.18 9.81
C THR A 29 -14.28 10.98 8.75
N ARG A 30 -14.58 9.74 8.33
CA ARG A 30 -15.55 9.46 7.24
C ARG A 30 -15.38 10.39 6.02
N ASN A 31 -14.13 10.75 5.71
CA ASN A 31 -13.84 11.69 4.62
C ASN A 31 -13.01 10.99 3.53
N PRO A 32 -13.67 10.18 2.67
CA PRO A 32 -12.99 9.37 1.68
C PRO A 32 -12.34 10.24 0.58
N LYS A 33 -12.92 11.40 0.24
CA LYS A 33 -12.38 12.27 -0.81
C LYS A 33 -11.04 12.87 -0.41
N ASP A 34 -10.93 13.45 0.78
CA ASP A 34 -9.67 14.02 1.25
C ASP A 34 -8.63 12.92 1.51
N ALA A 35 -9.08 11.74 1.96
CA ALA A 35 -8.21 10.58 2.09
C ALA A 35 -7.60 10.17 0.75
N GLN A 36 -8.44 10.03 -0.29
CA GLN A 36 -8.00 9.71 -1.65
C GLN A 36 -6.98 10.74 -2.15
N GLN A 37 -7.28 12.03 -1.99
CA GLN A 37 -6.38 13.09 -2.44
C GLN A 37 -5.02 13.05 -1.71
N ALA A 38 -5.03 12.80 -0.40
CA ALA A 38 -3.81 12.67 0.39
C ALA A 38 -2.98 11.46 -0.07
N LEU A 39 -3.61 10.29 -0.23
CA LEU A 39 -2.94 9.06 -0.66
C LEU A 39 -2.40 9.13 -2.09
N GLN A 40 -3.15 9.72 -3.02
CA GLN A 40 -2.68 9.92 -4.40
C GLN A 40 -1.50 10.88 -4.47
N ARG A 41 -1.48 11.94 -3.65
CA ARG A 41 -0.32 12.83 -3.54
C ARG A 41 0.88 12.12 -2.93
N ALA A 42 0.68 11.27 -1.92
CA ALA A 42 1.75 10.43 -1.37
C ALA A 42 2.33 9.51 -2.45
N LYS A 43 1.47 8.83 -3.24
CA LYS A 43 1.87 7.96 -4.36
C LYS A 43 2.70 8.71 -5.38
N HIS A 44 2.23 9.90 -5.79
CA HIS A 44 2.94 10.73 -6.76
C HIS A 44 4.34 11.11 -6.26
N LEU A 45 4.46 11.64 -5.04
CA LEU A 45 5.76 11.97 -4.43
C LEU A 45 6.68 10.75 -4.28
N ALA A 46 6.13 9.60 -3.87
CA ALA A 46 6.89 8.37 -3.77
C ALA A 46 7.42 7.88 -5.12
N SER A 47 6.66 8.07 -6.21
CA SER A 47 7.08 7.67 -7.55
C SER A 47 8.26 8.46 -8.10
N THR A 48 8.47 9.70 -7.63
CA THR A 48 9.61 10.53 -8.04
C THR A 48 10.89 10.22 -7.27
N MET A 49 10.82 9.38 -6.23
CA MET A 49 11.97 9.02 -5.40
C MET A 49 12.55 7.65 -5.81
N LEU A 50 13.87 7.59 -5.97
CA LEU A 50 14.62 6.33 -6.06
C LEU A 50 14.64 5.65 -4.69
N GLY A 51 14.48 4.32 -4.66
CA GLY A 51 14.33 3.57 -3.42
C GLY A 51 12.99 3.81 -2.72
N GLN A 52 13.00 3.78 -1.38
CA GLN A 52 11.81 3.95 -0.52
C GLN A 52 10.73 2.91 -0.84
N TYR A 53 11.15 1.67 -1.06
CA TYR A 53 10.28 0.58 -1.51
C TYR A 53 9.22 0.25 -0.47
N THR A 54 9.59 0.28 0.81
CA THR A 54 8.68 0.08 1.94
C THR A 54 7.58 1.15 1.94
N LEU A 55 7.95 2.41 1.72
CA LEU A 55 6.97 3.51 1.69
C LEU A 55 6.00 3.35 0.52
N LYS A 56 6.50 2.91 -0.65
CA LYS A 56 5.67 2.60 -1.82
C LYS A 56 4.69 1.47 -1.52
N CYS A 57 5.14 0.40 -0.85
CA CYS A 57 4.27 -0.70 -0.41
C CYS A 57 3.17 -0.23 0.55
N GLU A 58 3.54 0.60 1.54
CA GLU A 58 2.59 1.11 2.52
C GLU A 58 1.52 2.01 1.88
N ILE A 59 1.93 2.91 0.99
CA ILE A 59 1.00 3.77 0.24
C ILE A 59 0.06 2.93 -0.62
N ALA A 60 0.58 1.94 -1.33
CA ALA A 60 -0.21 1.05 -2.17
C ALA A 60 -1.23 0.24 -1.35
N CYS A 61 -0.83 -0.29 -0.18
CA CYS A 61 -1.75 -0.97 0.73
C CYS A 61 -2.83 -0.06 1.30
N GLN A 62 -2.50 1.20 1.63
CA GLN A 62 -3.51 2.17 2.08
C GLN A 62 -4.48 2.56 0.96
N LEU A 63 -4.03 2.67 -0.29
CA LEU A 63 -4.91 2.83 -1.44
C LEU A 63 -5.82 1.61 -1.64
N ALA A 64 -5.32 0.39 -1.46
CA ALA A 64 -6.13 -0.82 -1.50
C ALA A 64 -7.23 -0.79 -0.41
N GLN A 65 -6.89 -0.34 0.81
CA GLN A 65 -7.87 -0.14 1.88
C GLN A 65 -8.92 0.93 1.52
N TYR A 66 -8.50 2.04 0.91
CA TYR A 66 -9.43 3.03 0.38
C TYR A 66 -10.43 2.39 -0.61
N HIS A 67 -9.93 1.66 -1.62
CA HIS A 67 -10.77 1.01 -2.62
C HIS A 67 -11.69 -0.06 -2.00
N LYS A 68 -11.23 -0.77 -0.96
CA LYS A 68 -12.08 -1.68 -0.15
C LYS A 68 -13.28 -0.95 0.45
N THR A 69 -13.08 0.25 1.01
CA THR A 69 -14.21 1.05 1.56
C THR A 69 -15.20 1.52 0.50
N GLN A 70 -14.77 1.62 -0.76
CA GLN A 70 -15.60 2.00 -1.89
C GLN A 70 -16.18 0.79 -2.66
N ALA A 71 -15.93 -0.44 -2.20
CA ALA A 71 -16.26 -1.69 -2.91
C ALA A 71 -15.68 -1.78 -4.33
N GLU A 72 -14.53 -1.15 -4.55
CA GLU A 72 -13.82 -1.08 -5.83
C GLU A 72 -12.79 -2.21 -5.95
N THR A 73 -13.26 -3.45 -6.07
CA THR A 73 -12.42 -4.66 -6.01
C THR A 73 -11.29 -4.68 -7.05
N SER A 74 -11.53 -4.23 -8.27
CA SER A 74 -10.50 -4.19 -9.32
C SER A 74 -9.35 -3.25 -8.95
N TYR A 75 -9.66 -2.07 -8.43
CA TYR A 75 -8.67 -1.10 -7.97
C TYR A 75 -7.97 -1.57 -6.69
N GLN A 76 -8.65 -2.32 -5.82
CA GLN A 76 -8.03 -2.96 -4.67
C GLN A 76 -6.97 -3.97 -5.10
N VAL A 77 -7.28 -4.86 -6.06
CA VAL A 77 -6.31 -5.83 -6.61
C VAL A 77 -5.15 -5.10 -7.26
N GLN A 78 -5.40 -4.08 -8.08
CA GLN A 78 -4.34 -3.30 -8.73
C GLN A 78 -3.40 -2.67 -7.69
N ALA A 79 -3.95 -2.09 -6.61
CA ALA A 79 -3.15 -1.47 -5.57
C ALA A 79 -2.28 -2.49 -4.82
N TYR A 80 -2.76 -3.72 -4.58
CA TYR A 80 -1.92 -4.78 -4.03
C TYR A 80 -0.83 -5.26 -5.02
N THR A 81 -1.15 -5.35 -6.31
CA THR A 81 -0.16 -5.66 -7.35
C THR A 81 0.95 -4.59 -7.41
N ASP A 82 0.60 -3.31 -7.34
CA ASP A 82 1.56 -2.20 -7.26
C ASP A 82 2.48 -2.35 -6.03
N ALA A 83 1.95 -2.83 -4.89
CA ALA A 83 2.75 -3.10 -3.69
C ALA A 83 3.74 -4.26 -3.88
N LEU A 84 3.33 -5.34 -4.55
CA LEU A 84 4.23 -6.46 -4.88
C LEU A 84 5.33 -6.03 -5.86
N GLN A 85 5.01 -5.21 -6.86
CA GLN A 85 6.02 -4.64 -7.77
C GLN A 85 7.04 -3.77 -7.03
N ALA A 86 6.59 -2.98 -6.04
CA ALA A 86 7.50 -2.21 -5.19
C ALA A 86 8.39 -3.11 -4.32
N CYS A 87 7.84 -4.22 -3.80
CA CYS A 87 8.63 -5.22 -3.08
C CYS A 87 9.71 -5.82 -3.99
N GLU A 88 9.33 -6.33 -5.16
CA GLU A 88 10.24 -6.94 -6.13
C GLU A 88 11.37 -5.99 -6.51
N ALA A 89 11.04 -4.74 -6.86
CA ALA A 89 12.02 -3.73 -7.23
C ALA A 89 13.02 -3.38 -6.11
N GLY A 90 12.70 -3.70 -4.86
CA GLY A 90 13.54 -3.43 -3.69
C GLY A 90 14.23 -4.67 -3.11
N MET A 91 14.11 -5.85 -3.72
CA MET A 91 14.66 -7.09 -3.16
C MET A 91 16.18 -7.07 -2.99
N ASP A 92 16.91 -6.33 -3.84
CA ASP A 92 18.36 -6.18 -3.75
C ASP A 92 18.79 -4.98 -2.88
N SER A 93 17.83 -4.30 -2.23
CA SER A 93 18.09 -3.15 -1.39
C SER A 93 18.27 -3.54 0.08
N SER A 94 18.77 -2.59 0.88
CA SER A 94 18.80 -2.71 2.34
C SER A 94 17.42 -2.88 2.98
N GLU A 95 16.33 -2.58 2.26
CA GLU A 95 14.95 -2.74 2.75
C GLU A 95 14.44 -4.19 2.65
N ARG A 96 15.19 -5.13 2.04
CA ARG A 96 14.77 -6.53 1.79
C ARG A 96 14.06 -7.21 2.98
N PRO A 97 14.56 -7.17 4.24
CA PRO A 97 13.88 -7.83 5.35
C PRO A 97 12.51 -7.24 5.68
N GLN A 98 12.31 -5.95 5.41
CA GLN A 98 11.01 -5.29 5.57
C GLN A 98 10.08 -5.59 4.39
N LEU A 99 10.63 -5.67 3.18
CA LEU A 99 9.85 -5.99 1.98
C LEU A 99 9.34 -7.43 1.99
N LEU A 100 10.10 -8.42 2.48
CA LEU A 100 9.60 -9.79 2.62
C LEU A 100 8.35 -9.86 3.52
N ARG A 101 8.31 -9.08 4.60
CA ARG A 101 7.11 -8.94 5.45
C ARG A 101 5.94 -8.31 4.70
N TRP A 102 6.21 -7.32 3.84
CA TRP A 102 5.19 -6.74 2.98
C TRP A 102 4.67 -7.74 1.94
N VAL A 103 5.54 -8.53 1.31
CA VAL A 103 5.13 -9.58 0.35
C VAL A 103 4.15 -10.54 1.02
N GLY A 104 4.50 -11.08 2.20
CA GLY A 104 3.61 -11.95 2.97
C GLY A 104 2.26 -11.28 3.30
N HIS A 105 2.29 -10.04 3.80
CA HIS A 105 1.08 -9.29 4.12
C HIS A 105 0.19 -9.06 2.89
N VAL A 106 0.77 -8.61 1.77
CA VAL A 106 0.03 -8.27 0.55
C VAL A 106 -0.63 -9.51 -0.06
N HIS A 107 0.06 -10.65 -0.06
CA HIS A 107 -0.50 -11.92 -0.51
C HIS A 107 -1.68 -12.38 0.33
N MET A 108 -1.61 -12.24 1.66
CA MET A 108 -2.76 -12.51 2.53
C MET A 108 -3.94 -11.60 2.23
N CYS A 109 -3.71 -10.31 1.96
CA CYS A 109 -4.76 -9.40 1.56
C CYS A 109 -5.37 -9.74 0.19
N LEU A 110 -4.56 -10.12 -0.80
CA LEU A 110 -5.06 -10.60 -2.10
C LEU A 110 -5.91 -11.87 -1.94
N ALA A 111 -5.50 -12.78 -1.05
CA ALA A 111 -6.28 -13.96 -0.74
C ALA A 111 -7.67 -13.62 -0.19
N GLU A 112 -7.77 -12.66 0.74
CA GLU A 112 -9.05 -12.16 1.24
C GLU A 112 -9.93 -11.60 0.12
N VAL A 113 -9.34 -10.79 -0.78
CA VAL A 113 -10.07 -10.18 -1.90
C VAL A 113 -10.61 -11.24 -2.85
N HIS A 114 -9.79 -12.21 -3.23
CA HIS A 114 -10.21 -13.30 -4.11
C HIS A 114 -11.26 -14.21 -3.45
N SER A 115 -11.08 -14.51 -2.17
CA SER A 115 -12.05 -15.30 -1.40
C SER A 115 -13.41 -14.60 -1.32
N ALA A 116 -13.43 -13.28 -1.06
CA ALA A 116 -14.67 -12.49 -1.04
C ALA A 116 -15.34 -12.43 -2.42
N GLY A 117 -14.56 -12.45 -3.50
CA GLY A 117 -15.04 -12.53 -4.88
C GLY A 117 -15.44 -13.94 -5.34
N GLY A 118 -15.31 -14.97 -4.50
CA GLY A 118 -15.64 -16.36 -4.82
C GLY A 118 -14.57 -17.12 -5.61
N ASP A 119 -13.43 -16.50 -5.92
CA ASP A 119 -12.31 -17.14 -6.63
C ASP A 119 -11.38 -17.86 -5.65
N LYS A 120 -11.82 -19.03 -5.20
CA LYS A 120 -11.07 -19.86 -4.24
C LYS A 120 -9.70 -20.30 -4.75
N ALA A 121 -9.57 -20.52 -6.07
CA ALA A 121 -8.31 -20.95 -6.67
C ALA A 121 -7.25 -19.86 -6.55
N ARG A 122 -7.59 -18.61 -6.90
CA ARG A 122 -6.68 -17.48 -6.72
C ARG A 122 -6.43 -17.15 -5.25
N ALA A 123 -7.43 -17.33 -4.39
CA ALA A 123 -7.25 -17.14 -2.96
C ALA A 123 -6.20 -18.10 -2.37
N LEU A 124 -6.29 -19.40 -2.71
CA LEU A 124 -5.31 -20.40 -2.28
C LEU A 124 -3.92 -20.12 -2.83
N ALA A 125 -3.81 -19.82 -4.13
CA ALA A 125 -2.54 -19.46 -4.75
C ALA A 125 -1.88 -18.26 -4.05
N ALA A 126 -2.66 -17.24 -3.68
CA ALA A 126 -2.16 -16.09 -2.95
C ALA A 126 -1.68 -16.47 -1.54
N VAL A 127 -2.39 -17.34 -0.81
CA VAL A 127 -1.92 -17.86 0.50
C VAL A 127 -0.59 -18.61 0.34
N ASP A 128 -0.46 -19.48 -0.66
CA ASP A 128 0.75 -20.27 -0.89
C ASP A 128 1.96 -19.39 -1.20
N GLU A 129 1.79 -18.32 -1.97
CA GLU A 129 2.82 -17.30 -2.21
C GLU A 129 3.18 -16.54 -0.92
N GLY A 130 2.18 -16.15 -0.12
CA GLY A 130 2.40 -15.45 1.14
C GLY A 130 3.18 -16.29 2.15
N VAL A 131 2.87 -17.59 2.26
CA VAL A 131 3.60 -18.54 3.12
C VAL A 131 5.04 -18.72 2.63
N ARG A 132 5.24 -18.86 1.31
CA ARG A 132 6.60 -18.95 0.73
C ARG A 132 7.44 -17.72 1.03
N ALA A 133 6.86 -16.53 0.94
CA ALA A 133 7.57 -15.28 1.25
C ALA A 133 7.96 -15.15 2.73
N CYS A 134 7.14 -15.66 3.65
CA CYS A 134 7.45 -15.66 5.09
C CYS A 134 8.49 -16.72 5.50
N GLY A 135 8.80 -17.69 4.64
CA GLY A 135 9.78 -18.75 4.89
C GLY A 135 11.20 -18.45 4.39
N GLN A 136 11.43 -17.29 3.76
CA GLN A 136 12.71 -16.83 3.23
C GLN A 136 13.40 -15.79 4.12
#